data_AF-A0A2G2QYT9-F1
#
_entry.id   AF-A0A2G2QYT9-F1
#
_cell.length_a   1.000
_cell.length_b   1.000
_cell.length_c   1.000
_cell.angle_alpha   90.00
_cell.angle_beta   90.00
_cell.angle_gamma   90.00
#
_symmetry.space_group_name_H-M   'P 1'
#
loop_
_entity.id
_entity.type
_entity.pdbx_description
1 polymer ?
#
loop_
_entity_poly.entity_id
_entity_poly.type
_entity_poly.pdbx_seq_one_letter_code
_entity_poly.pdbx_strand_id
1 'polypeptide(L)'
;FYKANYAPDNAILIVAGDVDSGEVKRLAEKYYGVIDVPPAQPRRNLVVSNAAIKGGETILKDARVSQAVWSQSIIQPSLTNGDARRVTALEVLSEILGGGSTARLYRALVIDQKLALNSGTYYDSGARGEGRFVFYASPRPGVDLDTVAKAVEAEKQRLLTDGFKAGELDRLKTRMLSGAIFARDEMKAGAMTLGASLAPGHSVADIEDWPQRLEDVTEQDVLDALKAVITEPRQITTKLLPKGADE
;
A
#
# COMPACT_ATOMS: atom_id res chain seq x y z
N PHE A 1 17.61 -24.21 1.40
CA PHE A 1 16.68 -23.13 1.80
C PHE A 1 16.40 -23.15 3.30
N TYR A 2 15.71 -24.17 3.84
CA TYR A 2 15.38 -24.30 5.28
C TYR A 2 16.59 -24.02 6.19
N LYS A 3 17.67 -24.80 6.06
CA LYS A 3 18.91 -24.65 6.85
C LYS A 3 19.56 -23.25 6.77
N ALA A 4 19.23 -22.45 5.76
CA ALA A 4 19.85 -21.15 5.53
C ALA A 4 18.96 -19.96 5.95
N ASN A 5 17.67 -20.17 6.21
CA ASN A 5 16.71 -19.08 6.49
C ASN A 5 15.83 -19.31 7.72
N TYR A 6 15.74 -20.55 8.22
CA TYR A 6 14.92 -20.92 9.38
C TYR A 6 15.82 -21.10 10.61
N ALA A 7 16.15 -19.98 11.25
CA ALA A 7 16.95 -19.93 12.47
C ALA A 7 16.45 -18.77 13.37
N PRO A 8 16.68 -18.81 14.70
CA PRO A 8 16.16 -17.82 15.64
C PRO A 8 16.59 -16.38 15.35
N ASP A 9 17.76 -16.16 14.75
CA ASP A 9 18.24 -14.83 14.36
C ASP A 9 17.42 -14.19 13.24
N ASN A 10 16.62 -14.98 12.51
CA ASN A 10 15.77 -14.57 11.39
C ASN A 10 14.26 -14.83 11.66
N ALA A 11 13.87 -14.94 12.92
CA ALA A 11 12.49 -15.22 13.32
C ALA A 11 12.00 -14.21 14.37
N ILE A 12 10.70 -13.92 14.34
CA ILE A 12 10.03 -13.07 15.33
C ILE A 12 8.88 -13.87 15.91
N LEU A 13 8.90 -14.09 17.22
CA LEU A 13 7.82 -14.73 17.96
C LEU A 13 6.88 -13.65 18.51
N ILE A 14 5.63 -13.68 18.09
CA ILE A 14 4.57 -12.83 18.64
C ILE A 14 3.61 -13.70 19.44
N VAL A 15 3.39 -13.33 20.70
CA VAL A 15 2.44 -13.98 21.60
C VAL A 15 1.41 -12.95 22.03
N ALA A 16 0.13 -13.21 21.73
CA ALA A 16 -1.00 -12.38 22.15
C ALA A 16 -2.05 -13.27 22.80
N GLY A 17 -2.49 -12.90 24.00
CA GLY A 17 -3.26 -13.79 24.85
C GLY A 17 -3.36 -13.27 26.28
N ASP A 18 -4.08 -14.01 27.10
CA ASP A 18 -3.94 -13.95 28.55
C ASP A 18 -2.64 -14.67 28.95
N VAL A 19 -1.52 -13.93 28.96
CA VAL A 19 -0.19 -14.48 29.23
C VAL A 19 0.63 -13.55 30.10
N ASP A 20 1.46 -14.13 30.96
CA ASP A 20 2.50 -13.40 31.69
C ASP A 20 3.75 -13.23 30.84
N SER A 21 4.24 -11.99 30.70
CA SER A 21 5.40 -11.69 29.85
C SER A 21 6.70 -12.32 30.36
N GLY A 22 6.85 -12.48 31.68
CA GLY A 22 7.98 -13.16 32.30
C GLY A 22 8.00 -14.65 31.97
N GLU A 23 6.85 -15.31 32.07
CA GLU A 23 6.69 -16.71 31.69
C GLU A 23 6.93 -16.94 30.19
N VAL A 24 6.39 -16.07 29.32
CA VAL A 24 6.63 -16.14 27.88
C VAL A 24 8.13 -16.04 27.58
N LYS A 25 8.83 -15.08 28.19
CA LYS A 25 10.27 -14.92 28.02
C LYS A 25 11.04 -16.17 28.49
N ARG A 26 10.70 -16.70 29.66
CA ARG A 26 11.33 -17.91 30.22
C ARG A 26 11.13 -19.12 29.30
N LEU A 27 9.93 -19.29 28.73
CA LEU A 27 9.64 -20.37 27.78
C LEU A 27 10.37 -20.16 26.45
N ALA A 28 10.47 -18.91 25.96
CA ALA A 28 11.19 -18.59 24.74
C ALA A 28 12.69 -18.88 24.88
N GLU A 29 13.31 -18.51 26.01
CA GLU A 29 14.70 -18.85 26.33
C GLU A 29 14.90 -20.37 26.43
N LYS A 30 13.98 -21.09 27.08
CA LYS A 30 14.03 -22.55 27.24
C LYS A 30 13.95 -23.30 25.89
N TYR A 31 13.04 -22.91 25.00
CA TYR A 31 12.75 -23.67 23.78
C TYR A 31 13.44 -23.14 22.53
N TYR A 32 13.53 -21.82 22.37
CA TYR A 32 14.13 -21.20 21.18
C TYR A 32 15.56 -20.73 21.44
N GLY A 33 15.89 -20.31 22.66
CA GLY A 33 17.23 -19.81 23.02
C GLY A 33 18.33 -20.86 22.98
N VAL A 34 17.99 -22.15 22.98
CA VAL A 34 18.93 -23.29 22.89
C VAL A 34 19.22 -23.72 21.45
N ILE A 35 18.55 -23.12 20.45
CA ILE A 35 18.71 -23.50 19.05
C ILE A 35 19.96 -22.80 18.50
N ASP A 36 20.91 -23.58 17.99
CA ASP A 36 22.12 -23.05 17.37
C ASP A 36 21.78 -22.14 16.18
N VAL A 37 22.41 -20.97 16.17
CA VAL A 37 22.32 -20.00 15.07
C VAL A 37 23.43 -20.31 14.07
N PRO A 38 23.11 -20.66 12.82
CA PRO A 38 24.12 -20.79 11.77
C PRO A 38 24.88 -19.46 11.62
N PRO A 39 26.16 -19.48 11.20
CA PRO A 39 26.89 -18.25 10.91
C PRO A 39 26.07 -17.33 10.01
N ALA A 40 25.90 -16.07 10.43
CA ALA A 40 25.07 -15.10 9.75
C ALA A 40 25.46 -15.03 8.26
N GLN A 41 24.58 -15.54 7.40
CA GLN A 41 24.72 -15.32 5.96
C GLN A 41 24.50 -13.82 5.73
N PRO A 42 25.35 -13.13 4.96
CA PRO A 42 25.10 -11.74 4.62
C PRO A 42 23.72 -11.64 3.96
N ARG A 43 22.78 -11.04 4.68
CA ARG A 43 21.42 -10.88 4.18
C ARG A 43 21.50 -9.93 3.00
N ARG A 44 20.92 -10.33 1.87
CA ARG A 44 20.82 -9.46 0.70
C ARG A 44 20.03 -8.22 1.14
N ASN A 45 20.70 -7.09 1.26
CA ASN A 45 20.01 -5.81 1.31
C ASN A 45 19.14 -5.76 0.06
N LEU A 46 17.83 -5.59 0.23
CA LEU A 46 16.98 -5.24 -0.90
C LEU A 46 17.38 -3.81 -1.26
N VAL A 47 18.40 -3.71 -2.12
CA VAL A 47 18.88 -2.44 -2.63
C VAL A 47 17.67 -1.77 -3.28
N VAL A 48 17.39 -0.52 -2.89
CA VAL A 48 16.55 0.40 -3.68
C VAL A 48 16.97 0.22 -5.13
N SER A 49 16.03 -0.18 -6.00
CA SER A 49 16.42 -0.61 -7.33
C SER A 49 16.99 0.59 -8.09
N ASN A 50 18.32 0.67 -8.20
CA ASN A 50 19.02 1.63 -9.06
C ASN A 50 18.83 1.30 -10.55
N ALA A 51 18.13 0.21 -10.88
CA ALA A 51 17.72 -0.01 -12.26
C ALA A 51 16.87 1.19 -12.67
N ALA A 52 17.31 1.87 -13.74
CA ALA A 52 16.52 2.91 -14.36
C ALA A 52 15.23 2.25 -14.89
N ILE A 53 14.18 2.23 -14.06
CA ILE A 53 12.83 1.99 -14.52
C ILE A 53 12.53 3.18 -15.41
N LYS A 54 12.77 3.01 -16.71
CA LYS A 54 12.29 3.95 -17.71
C LYS A 54 10.79 3.78 -17.73
N GLY A 55 10.08 4.84 -17.37
CA GLY A 55 8.63 4.82 -17.44
C GLY A 55 8.15 4.48 -18.84
N GLY A 56 6.94 3.95 -18.94
CA GLY A 56 6.40 3.51 -20.23
C GLY A 56 5.05 2.82 -20.10
N GLU A 57 4.50 2.48 -21.25
CA GLU A 57 3.26 1.71 -21.36
C GLU A 57 3.58 0.29 -21.84
N THR A 58 2.89 -0.69 -21.27
CA THR A 58 2.92 -2.07 -21.73
C THR A 58 1.51 -2.61 -21.93
N ILE A 59 1.32 -3.35 -23.01
CA ILE A 59 0.06 -4.00 -23.34
C ILE A 59 0.27 -5.50 -23.23
N LEU A 60 -0.52 -6.14 -22.38
CA LEU A 60 -0.51 -7.58 -22.15
C LEU A 60 -1.84 -8.17 -22.60
N LYS A 61 -1.80 -9.24 -23.40
CA LYS A 61 -3.00 -9.95 -23.86
C LYS A 61 -2.94 -11.41 -23.40
N ASP A 62 -4.01 -11.90 -22.76
CA ASP A 62 -4.10 -13.30 -22.32
C ASP A 62 -5.53 -13.84 -22.50
N ALA A 63 -5.66 -15.11 -22.90
CA ALA A 63 -6.97 -15.73 -23.14
C ALA A 63 -7.78 -15.97 -21.86
N ARG A 64 -7.11 -15.97 -20.70
CA ARG A 64 -7.72 -16.15 -19.38
C ARG A 64 -8.27 -14.84 -18.81
N VAL A 65 -7.96 -13.71 -19.44
CA VAL A 65 -8.45 -12.40 -19.03
C VAL A 65 -9.85 -12.23 -19.59
N SER A 66 -10.85 -12.20 -18.71
CA SER A 66 -12.26 -11.97 -19.07
C SER A 66 -12.65 -10.49 -19.05
N GLN A 67 -11.93 -9.68 -18.29
CA GLN A 67 -12.17 -8.24 -18.15
C GLN A 67 -10.85 -7.49 -18.36
N ALA A 68 -10.90 -6.47 -19.22
CA ALA A 68 -9.76 -5.59 -19.40
C ALA A 68 -9.46 -4.83 -18.11
N VAL A 69 -8.20 -4.49 -17.87
CA VAL A 69 -7.76 -3.70 -16.72
C VAL A 69 -6.71 -2.70 -17.17
N TRP A 70 -6.93 -1.44 -16.83
CA TRP A 70 -5.90 -0.41 -16.86
C TRP A 70 -5.30 -0.29 -15.47
N SER A 71 -3.97 -0.17 -15.39
CA SER A 71 -3.28 0.16 -14.14
C SER A 71 -2.05 1.01 -14.38
N GLN A 72 -1.71 1.83 -13.40
CA GLN A 72 -0.49 2.64 -13.38
C GLN A 72 0.23 2.39 -12.07
N SER A 73 1.41 1.79 -12.14
CA SER A 73 2.22 1.40 -10.99
C SER A 73 3.42 2.33 -10.87
N ILE A 74 3.53 3.02 -9.74
CA ILE A 74 4.48 4.10 -9.50
C ILE A 74 5.30 3.74 -8.26
N ILE A 75 6.63 3.74 -8.37
CA ILE A 75 7.48 3.50 -7.22
C ILE A 75 7.36 4.67 -6.24
N GLN A 76 7.19 4.38 -4.95
CA GLN A 76 7.18 5.39 -3.90
C GLN A 76 7.98 4.88 -2.69
N PRO A 77 8.37 5.76 -1.76
CA PRO A 77 8.97 5.31 -0.51
C PRO A 77 8.03 4.36 0.26
N SER A 78 8.59 3.55 1.15
CA SER A 78 7.86 2.81 2.18
C SER A 78 8.34 3.30 3.55
N LEU A 79 7.78 2.79 4.65
CA LEU A 79 8.30 3.08 5.99
C LEU A 79 9.78 2.67 6.17
N THR A 80 10.28 1.71 5.37
CA THR A 80 11.67 1.24 5.48
C THR A 80 12.68 2.23 4.89
N ASN A 81 12.27 3.09 3.94
CA ASN A 81 13.20 3.98 3.23
C ASN A 81 12.69 5.41 3.01
N GLY A 82 11.51 5.74 3.54
CA GLY A 82 10.86 7.02 3.42
C GLY A 82 10.68 7.69 4.77
N ASP A 83 10.50 9.01 4.73
CA ASP A 83 10.03 9.77 5.88
C ASP A 83 8.61 9.33 6.26
N ALA A 84 8.39 9.07 7.55
CA ALA A 84 7.11 8.53 8.04
C ALA A 84 5.93 9.45 7.74
N ARG A 85 6.11 10.78 7.82
CA ARG A 85 5.05 11.75 7.51
C ARG A 85 4.70 11.71 6.03
N ARG A 86 5.69 11.65 5.14
CA ARG A 86 5.45 11.47 3.69
C ARG A 86 4.73 10.15 3.40
N VAL A 87 5.13 9.05 4.05
CA VAL A 87 4.51 7.74 3.86
C VAL A 87 3.05 7.75 4.32
N THR A 88 2.75 8.33 5.50
CA THR A 88 1.36 8.46 5.97
C THR A 88 0.54 9.38 5.07
N ALA A 89 1.11 10.45 4.52
CA ALA A 89 0.42 11.29 3.53
C ALA A 89 0.07 10.52 2.24
N LEU A 90 0.94 9.59 1.80
CA LEU A 90 0.66 8.70 0.67
C LEU A 90 -0.44 7.67 1.00
N GLU A 91 -0.52 7.16 2.23
CA GLU A 91 -1.63 6.31 2.67
C GLU A 91 -2.96 7.08 2.60
N VAL A 92 -3.00 8.31 3.12
CA VAL A 92 -4.16 9.18 3.05
C VAL A 92 -4.53 9.51 1.60
N LEU A 93 -3.55 9.76 0.75
CA LEU A 93 -3.76 9.99 -0.68
C LEU A 93 -4.40 8.77 -1.37
N SER A 94 -3.94 7.56 -1.04
CA SER A 94 -4.55 6.34 -1.55
C SER A 94 -6.00 6.23 -1.08
N GLU A 95 -6.27 6.45 0.20
CA GLU A 95 -7.63 6.33 0.70
C GLU A 95 -8.59 7.38 0.14
N ILE A 96 -8.13 8.63 -0.09
CA ILE A 96 -8.99 9.68 -0.63
C ILE A 96 -9.32 9.46 -2.11
N LEU A 97 -8.34 9.03 -2.90
CA LEU A 97 -8.53 8.79 -4.33
C LEU A 97 -9.24 7.47 -4.60
N GLY A 98 -8.87 6.40 -3.88
CA GLY A 98 -9.28 5.04 -4.24
C GLY A 98 -9.63 4.10 -3.09
N GLY A 99 -9.80 4.58 -1.85
CA GLY A 99 -10.11 3.78 -0.65
C GLY A 99 -11.53 3.19 -0.57
N GLY A 100 -12.16 2.89 -1.71
CA GLY A 100 -13.48 2.23 -1.78
C GLY A 100 -14.59 3.07 -2.42
N SER A 101 -15.84 2.72 -2.12
CA SER A 101 -17.02 3.24 -2.84
C SER A 101 -17.32 4.73 -2.61
N THR A 102 -16.77 5.31 -1.54
CA THR A 102 -16.91 6.73 -1.24
C THR A 102 -15.77 7.57 -1.78
N ALA A 103 -14.70 6.93 -2.27
CA ALA A 103 -13.50 7.60 -2.77
C ALA A 103 -13.75 8.25 -4.13
N ARG A 104 -12.89 9.22 -4.48
CA ARG A 104 -13.10 10.10 -5.64
C ARG A 104 -13.15 9.33 -6.97
N LEU A 105 -12.22 8.40 -7.19
CA LEU A 105 -12.16 7.61 -8.41
C LEU A 105 -13.39 6.74 -8.60
N TYR A 106 -13.84 6.06 -7.54
CA TYR A 106 -15.03 5.22 -7.62
C TYR A 106 -16.28 6.06 -7.94
N ARG A 107 -16.50 7.16 -7.20
CA ARG A 107 -17.65 8.04 -7.44
C ARG A 107 -17.65 8.58 -8.87
N ALA A 108 -16.53 9.12 -9.32
CA ALA A 108 -16.43 9.73 -10.63
C ALA A 108 -16.54 8.72 -11.79
N LEU A 109 -15.77 7.64 -11.76
CA LEU A 109 -15.67 6.71 -12.89
C LEU A 109 -16.76 5.65 -12.90
N VAL A 110 -17.23 5.19 -11.73
CA VAL A 110 -18.19 4.09 -11.63
C VAL A 110 -19.63 4.59 -11.54
N ILE A 111 -19.87 5.63 -10.71
CA ILE A 111 -21.21 6.14 -10.42
C ILE A 111 -21.62 7.24 -11.41
N ASP A 112 -20.83 8.31 -11.51
CA ASP A 112 -21.23 9.51 -12.23
C ASP A 112 -21.06 9.35 -13.75
N GLN A 113 -19.84 9.01 -14.20
CA GLN A 113 -19.53 8.90 -15.63
C GLN A 113 -19.85 7.51 -16.20
N LYS A 114 -19.99 6.49 -15.34
CA LYS A 114 -20.24 5.08 -15.71
C LYS A 114 -19.24 4.53 -16.73
N LEU A 115 -17.99 4.98 -16.68
CA LEU A 115 -16.91 4.50 -17.55
C LEU A 115 -16.32 3.17 -17.08
N ALA A 116 -16.33 2.92 -15.76
CA ALA A 116 -15.69 1.78 -15.15
C ALA A 116 -16.67 0.89 -14.37
N LEU A 117 -16.34 -0.40 -14.25
CA LEU A 117 -16.96 -1.36 -13.33
C LEU A 117 -16.37 -1.22 -11.92
N ASN A 118 -15.07 -0.95 -11.85
CA ASN A 118 -14.35 -0.61 -10.62
C ASN A 118 -13.21 0.37 -10.93
N SER A 119 -12.81 1.13 -9.92
CA SER A 119 -11.59 1.93 -9.94
C SER A 119 -11.16 2.20 -8.50
N GLY A 120 -9.85 2.33 -8.30
CA GLY A 120 -9.30 2.64 -7.00
C GLY A 120 -7.79 2.76 -7.04
N THR A 121 -7.21 2.72 -5.84
CA THR A 121 -5.78 2.79 -5.63
C THR A 121 -5.34 1.71 -4.65
N TYR A 122 -4.04 1.43 -4.65
CA TYR A 122 -3.37 0.62 -3.66
C TYR A 122 -2.00 1.24 -3.40
N TYR A 123 -1.60 1.32 -2.14
CA TYR A 123 -0.27 1.79 -1.77
C TYR A 123 0.36 0.83 -0.76
N ASP A 124 1.55 0.32 -1.12
CA ASP A 124 2.32 -0.57 -0.27
C ASP A 124 3.27 0.24 0.64
N SER A 125 2.73 0.83 1.71
CA SER A 125 3.51 1.59 2.68
C SER A 125 4.45 0.73 3.53
N GLY A 126 4.14 -0.57 3.64
CA GLY A 126 4.83 -1.51 4.51
C GLY A 126 5.89 -2.38 3.82
N ALA A 127 6.26 -2.05 2.58
CA ALA A 127 7.22 -2.84 1.82
C ALA A 127 8.62 -2.87 2.49
N ARG A 128 9.26 -4.05 2.47
CA ARG A 128 10.66 -4.24 2.92
C ARG A 128 11.68 -3.45 2.09
N GLY A 129 11.31 -3.11 0.85
CA GLY A 129 12.08 -2.26 -0.05
C GLY A 129 11.28 -1.01 -0.38
N GLU A 130 11.35 -0.55 -1.62
CA GLU A 130 10.47 0.52 -2.09
C GLU A 130 9.01 0.06 -2.11
N GLY A 131 8.14 0.98 -1.71
CA GLY A 131 6.71 0.84 -1.84
C GLY A 131 6.26 1.09 -3.27
N ARG A 132 4.96 0.88 -3.50
CA ARG A 132 4.36 1.05 -4.83
C ARG A 132 2.98 1.65 -4.69
N PHE A 133 2.77 2.79 -5.32
CA PHE A 133 1.48 3.44 -5.45
C PHE A 133 0.87 3.04 -6.79
N VAL A 134 -0.30 2.42 -6.76
CA VAL A 134 -0.96 1.85 -7.92
C VAL A 134 -2.32 2.49 -8.09
N PHE A 135 -2.60 3.00 -9.28
CA PHE A 135 -3.95 3.31 -9.74
C PHE A 135 -4.45 2.14 -10.59
N TYR A 136 -5.73 1.81 -10.49
CA TYR A 136 -6.33 0.80 -11.36
C TYR A 136 -7.79 1.13 -11.70
N ALA A 137 -8.25 0.60 -12.83
CA ALA A 137 -9.64 0.66 -13.23
C ALA A 137 -9.96 -0.44 -14.26
N SER A 138 -11.15 -1.01 -14.15
CA SER A 138 -11.69 -1.95 -15.13
C SER A 138 -12.82 -1.27 -15.90
N PRO A 139 -12.72 -1.09 -17.24
CA PRO A 139 -13.73 -0.40 -18.02
C PRO A 139 -15.04 -1.18 -18.06
N ARG A 140 -16.15 -0.48 -18.32
CA ARG A 140 -17.40 -1.13 -18.75
C ARG A 140 -17.26 -1.69 -20.18
N PRO A 141 -18.09 -2.67 -20.57
CA PRO A 141 -18.14 -3.13 -21.95
C PRO A 141 -18.33 -1.96 -22.93
N GLY A 142 -17.47 -1.90 -23.96
CA GLY A 142 -17.49 -0.84 -24.98
C GLY A 142 -16.78 0.46 -24.58
N VAL A 143 -16.23 0.56 -23.36
CA VAL A 143 -15.40 1.70 -22.96
C VAL A 143 -13.92 1.33 -23.15
N ASP A 144 -13.21 2.19 -23.87
CA ASP A 144 -11.78 2.06 -24.12
C ASP A 144 -10.94 2.37 -22.84
N LEU A 145 -9.82 1.66 -22.68
CA LEU A 145 -8.90 1.84 -21.56
C LEU A 145 -8.28 3.23 -21.53
N ASP A 146 -8.03 3.87 -22.68
CA ASP A 146 -7.49 5.25 -22.68
C ASP A 146 -8.52 6.28 -22.21
N THR A 147 -9.80 6.02 -22.46
CA THR A 147 -10.89 6.84 -21.89
C THR A 147 -10.90 6.75 -20.37
N VAL A 148 -10.72 5.55 -19.82
CA VAL A 148 -10.62 5.36 -18.37
C VAL A 148 -9.34 5.99 -17.81
N ALA A 149 -8.21 5.83 -18.48
CA ALA A 149 -6.94 6.42 -18.08
C ALA A 149 -7.03 7.95 -17.98
N LYS A 150 -7.64 8.60 -18.97
CA LYS A 150 -7.90 10.05 -18.97
C LYS A 150 -8.83 10.46 -17.82
N ALA A 151 -9.84 9.67 -17.51
CA ALA A 151 -10.74 9.94 -16.39
C ALA A 151 -10.04 9.85 -15.04
N VAL A 152 -9.15 8.86 -14.86
CA VAL A 152 -8.28 8.75 -13.66
C VAL A 152 -7.37 9.97 -13.55
N GLU A 153 -6.72 10.38 -14.63
CA GLU A 153 -5.84 11.55 -14.63
C GLU A 153 -6.62 12.84 -14.31
N ALA A 154 -7.83 12.99 -14.84
CA ALA A 154 -8.68 14.13 -14.55
C ALA A 154 -9.05 14.22 -13.05
N GLU A 155 -9.23 13.10 -12.35
CA GLU A 155 -9.45 13.11 -10.90
C GLU A 155 -8.20 13.51 -10.10
N LYS A 156 -7.01 13.08 -10.54
CA LYS A 156 -5.75 13.56 -9.93
C LYS A 156 -5.62 15.08 -10.08
N GLN A 157 -5.86 15.59 -11.28
CA GLN A 157 -5.79 17.02 -11.54
C GLN A 157 -6.86 17.80 -10.76
N ARG A 158 -8.10 17.29 -10.68
CA ARG A 158 -9.15 17.90 -9.85
C ARG A 158 -8.76 18.01 -8.39
N LEU A 159 -8.11 17.00 -7.80
CA LEU A 159 -7.63 17.11 -6.42
C LEU A 159 -6.55 18.21 -6.28
N LEU A 160 -5.68 18.40 -7.28
CA LEU A 160 -4.66 19.46 -7.25
C LEU A 160 -5.25 20.86 -7.44
N THR A 161 -6.27 21.01 -8.30
CA THR A 161 -6.85 22.32 -8.63
C THR A 161 -7.92 22.76 -7.66
N ASP A 162 -8.84 21.85 -7.33
CA ASP A 162 -10.04 22.15 -6.57
C ASP A 162 -9.84 21.86 -5.08
N GLY A 163 -8.77 21.13 -4.73
CA GLY A 163 -8.45 20.76 -3.36
C GLY A 163 -9.48 19.80 -2.76
N PHE A 164 -9.70 19.96 -1.45
CA PHE A 164 -10.59 19.13 -0.65
C PHE A 164 -11.96 19.79 -0.47
N LYS A 165 -13.01 18.96 -0.43
CA LYS A 165 -14.32 19.42 0.03
C LYS A 165 -14.25 19.66 1.54
N ALA A 166 -15.08 20.58 2.03
CA ALA A 166 -15.15 20.87 3.47
C ALA A 166 -15.31 19.58 4.31
N GLY A 167 -14.39 19.39 5.26
CA GLY A 167 -14.35 18.24 6.18
C GLY A 167 -14.16 16.88 5.50
N GLU A 168 -13.72 16.83 4.24
CA GLU A 168 -13.47 15.58 3.53
C GLU A 168 -12.28 14.83 4.13
N LEU A 169 -11.17 15.54 4.38
CA LEU A 169 -9.97 14.96 4.99
C LEU A 169 -10.25 14.48 6.42
N ASP A 170 -10.93 15.28 7.25
CA ASP A 170 -11.22 14.90 8.64
C ASP A 170 -12.13 13.67 8.73
N ARG A 171 -13.15 13.58 7.87
CA ARG A 171 -14.01 12.39 7.77
C ARG A 171 -13.21 11.16 7.33
N LEU A 172 -12.29 11.34 6.39
CA LEU A 172 -11.43 10.26 5.95
C LEU A 172 -10.53 9.76 7.09
N LYS A 173 -9.81 10.65 7.78
CA LYS A 173 -8.97 10.29 8.93
C LYS A 173 -9.77 9.60 10.02
N THR A 174 -10.96 10.12 10.34
CA THR A 174 -11.86 9.51 11.33
C THR A 174 -12.21 8.07 10.95
N ARG A 175 -12.51 7.81 9.67
CA ARG A 175 -12.78 6.45 9.17
C ARG A 175 -11.55 5.55 9.29
N MET A 176 -10.38 6.04 8.90
CA MET A 176 -9.12 5.30 8.97
C MET A 176 -8.75 4.94 10.42
N LEU A 177 -8.86 5.90 11.35
CA LEU A 177 -8.65 5.70 12.79
C LEU A 177 -9.66 4.69 13.36
N SER A 178 -10.94 4.82 13.00
CA SER A 178 -11.98 3.87 13.43
C SER A 178 -11.66 2.46 12.96
N GLY A 179 -11.21 2.30 11.71
CA GLY A 179 -10.77 1.01 11.16
C GLY A 179 -9.61 0.40 11.95
N ALA A 180 -8.63 1.23 12.34
CA ALA A 180 -7.50 0.78 13.15
C ALA A 180 -7.90 0.41 14.60
N ILE A 181 -8.92 1.05 15.17
CA ILE A 181 -9.48 0.66 16.47
C ILE A 181 -10.19 -0.69 16.36
N PHE A 182 -11.05 -0.88 15.36
CA PHE A 182 -11.73 -2.17 15.15
C PHE A 182 -10.76 -3.31 14.86
N ALA A 183 -9.66 -3.05 14.16
CA ALA A 183 -8.62 -4.04 13.92
C ALA A 183 -7.91 -4.51 15.20
N ARG A 184 -7.98 -3.76 16.30
CA ARG A 184 -7.40 -4.14 17.60
C ARG A 184 -8.34 -4.98 18.48
N ASP A 185 -9.62 -5.07 18.13
CA ASP A 185 -10.62 -5.83 18.89
C ASP A 185 -10.35 -7.35 18.84
N GLU A 186 -9.84 -7.83 17.70
CA GLU A 186 -9.43 -9.22 17.55
C GLU A 186 -7.97 -9.44 17.97
N MET A 187 -7.74 -10.27 19.00
CA MET A 187 -6.39 -10.58 19.52
C MET A 187 -5.43 -11.07 18.43
N LYS A 188 -5.95 -11.85 17.47
CA LYS A 188 -5.20 -12.36 16.32
C LYS A 188 -4.78 -11.25 15.37
N ALA A 189 -5.65 -10.27 15.12
CA ALA A 189 -5.37 -9.17 14.22
C ALA A 189 -4.22 -8.31 14.76
N GLY A 190 -4.23 -7.97 16.05
CA GLY A 190 -3.11 -7.24 16.68
C GLY A 190 -1.76 -7.96 16.56
N ALA A 191 -1.73 -9.27 16.83
CA ALA A 191 -0.53 -10.08 16.67
C ALA A 191 -0.04 -10.16 15.21
N MET A 192 -0.97 -10.30 14.26
CA MET A 192 -0.66 -10.32 12.83
C MET A 192 -0.14 -8.97 12.34
N THR A 193 -0.70 -7.85 12.81
CA THR A 193 -0.21 -6.51 12.49
C THR A 193 1.22 -6.32 12.97
N LEU A 194 1.52 -6.67 14.23
CA LEU A 194 2.89 -6.62 14.76
C LEU A 194 3.85 -7.49 13.96
N GLY A 195 3.48 -8.75 13.68
CA GLY A 195 4.31 -9.65 12.90
C GLY A 195 4.56 -9.13 11.47
N ALA A 196 3.53 -8.64 10.80
CA ALA A 196 3.61 -8.11 9.43
C ALA A 196 4.44 -6.83 9.34
N SER A 197 4.46 -5.99 10.38
CA SER A 197 5.28 -4.78 10.42
C SER A 197 6.73 -5.04 10.84
N LEU A 198 6.96 -5.92 11.83
CA LEU A 198 8.32 -6.20 12.32
C LEU A 198 9.13 -7.06 11.33
N ALA A 199 8.48 -7.97 10.58
CA ALA A 199 9.15 -8.83 9.61
C ALA A 199 9.90 -8.11 8.47
N PRO A 200 9.37 -7.04 7.85
CA PRO A 200 10.11 -6.22 6.89
C PRO A 200 11.14 -5.29 7.55
N GLY A 201 11.10 -5.11 8.88
CA GLY A 201 12.08 -4.32 9.64
C GLY A 201 11.56 -3.02 10.25
N HIS A 202 10.24 -2.82 10.32
CA HIS A 202 9.68 -1.66 11.01
C HIS A 202 9.75 -1.83 12.53
N SER A 203 9.46 -0.76 13.26
CA SER A 203 9.44 -0.75 14.72
C SER A 203 8.01 -0.89 15.28
N VAL A 204 7.90 -1.18 16.58
CA VAL A 204 6.60 -1.11 17.28
C VAL A 204 6.06 0.32 17.29
N ALA A 205 6.95 1.32 17.43
CA ALA A 205 6.59 2.74 17.35
C ALA A 205 5.94 3.10 16.01
N ASP A 206 6.34 2.48 14.91
CA ASP A 206 5.68 2.69 13.61
C ASP A 206 4.20 2.28 13.59
N ILE A 207 3.77 1.43 14.52
CA ILE A 207 2.37 1.02 14.66
C ILE A 207 1.66 1.89 15.70
N GLU A 208 2.33 2.15 16.83
CA GLU A 208 1.76 2.89 17.96
C GLU A 208 1.61 4.39 17.67
N ASP A 209 2.56 4.98 16.94
CA ASP A 209 2.55 6.41 16.60
C ASP A 209 1.73 6.72 15.33
N TRP A 210 1.35 5.69 14.56
CA TRP A 210 0.60 5.87 13.32
C TRP A 210 -0.71 6.66 13.48
N PRO A 211 -1.55 6.45 14.51
CA PRO A 211 -2.74 7.27 14.74
C PRO A 211 -2.43 8.76 14.85
N GLN A 212 -1.41 9.14 15.63
CA GLN A 212 -1.01 10.53 15.78
C GLN A 212 -0.46 11.08 14.46
N ARG A 213 0.41 10.33 13.77
CA ARG A 213 0.93 10.73 12.45
C ARG A 213 -0.20 10.96 11.45
N LEU A 214 -1.24 10.14 11.47
CA LEU A 214 -2.43 10.29 10.62
C LEU A 214 -3.23 11.55 10.97
N GLU A 215 -3.41 11.86 12.26
CA GLU A 215 -4.06 13.09 12.71
C GLU A 215 -3.29 14.33 12.24
N ASP A 216 -1.97 14.29 12.25
CA ASP A 216 -1.10 15.40 11.86
C ASP A 216 -1.04 15.66 10.35
N VAL A 217 -1.50 14.73 9.50
CA VAL A 217 -1.48 14.90 8.03
C VAL A 217 -2.36 16.08 7.62
N THR A 218 -1.79 17.09 6.98
CA THR A 218 -2.57 18.22 6.46
C THR A 218 -3.05 17.98 5.03
N GLU A 219 -4.01 18.77 4.55
CA GLU A 219 -4.39 18.78 3.13
C GLU A 219 -3.18 19.05 2.24
N GLN A 220 -2.28 19.94 2.66
CA GLN A 220 -1.06 20.28 1.94
C GLN A 220 -0.12 19.07 1.82
N ASP A 221 0.03 18.28 2.90
CA ASP A 221 0.85 17.05 2.86
C ASP A 221 0.32 16.05 1.81
N VAL A 222 -1.01 15.91 1.70
CA VAL A 222 -1.65 15.02 0.72
C VAL A 222 -1.47 15.55 -0.71
N LEU A 223 -1.57 16.87 -0.93
CA LEU A 223 -1.32 17.48 -2.24
C LEU A 223 0.14 17.32 -2.66
N ASP A 224 1.08 17.47 -1.73
CA ASP A 224 2.50 17.28 -2.00
C ASP A 224 2.85 15.82 -2.23
N ALA A 225 2.20 14.89 -1.52
CA ALA A 225 2.26 13.47 -1.81
C ALA A 225 1.74 13.18 -3.24
N LEU A 226 0.64 13.78 -3.66
CA LEU A 226 0.12 13.62 -5.03
C LEU A 226 1.09 14.17 -6.08
N LYS A 227 1.67 15.35 -5.85
CA LYS A 227 2.71 15.91 -6.73
C LYS A 227 3.91 14.96 -6.84
N ALA A 228 4.34 14.36 -5.74
CA ALA A 228 5.43 13.39 -5.75
C ALA A 228 5.08 12.09 -6.50
N VAL A 229 3.81 11.67 -6.47
CA VAL A 229 3.33 10.52 -7.24
C VAL A 229 3.31 10.80 -8.73
N ILE A 230 2.76 11.94 -9.16
CA ILE A 230 2.63 12.25 -10.59
C ILE A 230 3.95 12.65 -11.26
N THR A 231 4.91 13.18 -10.49
CA THR A 231 6.22 13.59 -11.02
C THR A 231 7.27 12.47 -10.98
N GLU A 232 6.97 11.34 -10.35
CA GLU A 232 7.90 10.20 -10.29
C GLU A 232 8.10 9.58 -11.68
N PRO A 233 9.32 9.57 -12.23
CA PRO A 233 9.60 9.00 -13.55
C PRO A 233 9.51 7.47 -13.58
N ARG A 234 9.67 6.79 -12.44
CA ARG A 234 9.63 5.32 -12.32
C ARG A 234 8.18 4.83 -12.22
N GLN A 235 7.46 5.00 -13.31
CA GLN A 235 6.06 4.62 -13.44
C GLN A 235 5.80 3.76 -14.68
N ILE A 236 5.03 2.70 -14.52
CA ILE A 236 4.65 1.80 -15.61
C ILE A 236 3.13 1.79 -15.73
N THR A 237 2.61 2.12 -16.90
CA THR A 237 1.22 1.93 -17.28
C THR A 237 1.06 0.55 -17.91
N THR A 238 0.08 -0.22 -17.45
CA THR A 238 -0.24 -1.55 -17.97
C THR A 238 -1.69 -1.61 -18.42
N LYS A 239 -1.90 -2.01 -19.67
CA LYS A 239 -3.20 -2.38 -20.23
C LYS A 239 -3.25 -3.90 -20.35
N LEU A 240 -4.06 -4.55 -19.52
CA LEU A 240 -4.30 -5.99 -19.58
C LEU A 240 -5.60 -6.24 -20.34
N LEU A 241 -5.54 -7.04 -21.40
CA LEU A 241 -6.64 -7.26 -22.33
C LEU A 241 -6.93 -8.76 -22.53
N PRO A 242 -8.19 -9.13 -22.81
CA PRO A 242 -8.54 -10.45 -23.33
C PRO A 242 -7.81 -10.74 -24.66
N LYS A 243 -7.47 -12.01 -24.90
CA LYS A 243 -6.95 -12.46 -26.20
C LYS A 243 -8.05 -12.32 -27.27
N GLY A 244 -7.97 -11.26 -28.08
CA GLY A 244 -8.96 -10.94 -29.12
C GLY A 244 -9.59 -9.55 -28.98
N ALA A 245 -9.27 -8.80 -27.92
CA ALA A 245 -9.57 -7.38 -27.88
C ALA A 245 -8.59 -6.60 -28.78
N ASP A 246 -9.14 -5.82 -29.71
CA ASP A 246 -8.39 -4.79 -30.43
C ASP A 246 -8.07 -3.63 -29.48
N GLU A 247 -7.04 -2.85 -29.83
CA GLU A 247 -6.60 -1.67 -29.05
C GLU A 247 -7.67 -0.58 -28.98
#